data_AF-A0A7X7FPW8-F1
#
_entry.id   AF-A0A7X7FPW8-F1
#
_cell.length_a   1.000
_cell.length_b   1.000
_cell.length_c   1.000
_cell.angle_alpha   90.00
_cell.angle_beta   90.00
_cell.angle_gamma   90.00
#
_symmetry.space_group_name_H-M   'P 1'
#
loop_
_entity.id
_entity.type
_entity.pdbx_description
1 polymer ?
#
loop_
_entity_poly.entity_id
_entity_poly.type
_entity_poly.pdbx_seq_one_letter_code
_entity_poly.pdbx_strand_id
1 'polypeptide(L)'
;GDVFYLHSRLLERAAKLAERRIICGKSAPKETKEGINKKVYIGVPGLWEAEKDLAAMANKNDLEIRVVPGTGGSLTALPIIETLEGEVSAYIPTNVISITDGQIYLQPDLFFAGVRPAVDVGISVSRVGGKAQNKAMKKIAGSLRLDLAAFRELEAFAQLGTELDPATQAQLDRGYRMVEILKQPQYQPLDVSDQVLAIFAGVNGFADDIPISRVRAFERDLLKFIHEKRPDVFGELQEKAELTKELDEKIRAAIKEFKTTFKK
;
A
#
# COMPACT_ATOMS: atom_id res chain seq x y z
N GLY A 1 -33.88 13.19 -9.81
CA GLY A 1 -33.20 13.25 -11.11
C GLY A 1 -31.72 13.61 -11.00
N ASP A 2 -31.33 14.27 -9.90
CA ASP A 2 -30.01 14.87 -9.65
C ASP A 2 -29.21 14.14 -8.56
N VAL A 3 -29.53 12.88 -8.27
CA VAL A 3 -28.85 12.10 -7.22
C VAL A 3 -27.36 11.91 -7.52
N PHE A 4 -26.96 11.89 -8.78
CA PHE A 4 -25.55 11.92 -9.17
C PHE A 4 -24.86 13.21 -8.68
N TYR A 5 -25.49 14.37 -8.91
CA TYR A 5 -24.96 15.67 -8.50
C TYR A 5 -24.84 15.79 -6.98
N LEU A 6 -25.77 15.19 -6.23
CA LEU A 6 -25.71 15.13 -4.77
C LEU A 6 -24.39 14.53 -4.27
N HIS A 7 -23.97 13.38 -4.83
CA HIS A 7 -22.72 12.73 -4.46
C HIS A 7 -21.49 13.43 -5.05
N SER A 8 -21.57 13.84 -6.33
CA SER A 8 -20.46 14.50 -7.04
C SER A 8 -20.01 15.76 -6.30
N ARG A 9 -20.92 16.71 -6.02
CA ARG A 9 -20.55 17.98 -5.35
C ARG A 9 -19.99 17.78 -3.94
N LEU A 10 -20.28 16.64 -3.31
CA LEU A 10 -19.76 16.30 -1.99
C LEU A 10 -18.34 15.71 -2.10
N LEU A 11 -18.17 14.69 -2.95
CA LEU A 11 -16.91 13.95 -3.07
C LEU A 11 -15.82 14.75 -3.78
N GLU A 12 -16.17 15.62 -4.73
CA GLU A 12 -15.23 16.54 -5.40
C GLU A 12 -14.59 17.57 -4.44
N ARG A 13 -15.09 17.69 -3.21
CA ARG A 13 -14.46 18.52 -2.18
C ARG A 13 -13.24 17.84 -1.54
N ALA A 14 -13.13 16.51 -1.66
CA ALA A 14 -11.99 15.75 -1.18
C ALA A 14 -10.86 15.86 -2.21
N ALA A 15 -9.88 16.72 -1.94
CA ALA A 15 -8.79 17.01 -2.86
C ALA A 15 -7.48 17.29 -2.12
N LYS A 16 -6.37 17.18 -2.85
CA LYS A 16 -5.05 17.70 -2.45
C LYS A 16 -4.87 19.09 -3.05
N LEU A 17 -4.73 20.10 -2.19
CA LEU A 17 -4.42 21.45 -2.64
C LEU A 17 -2.99 21.53 -3.16
N ALA A 18 -2.75 22.44 -4.10
CA ALA A 18 -1.43 22.66 -4.67
C ALA A 18 -0.43 23.10 -3.60
N GLU A 19 0.75 22.50 -3.61
CA GLU A 19 1.89 22.96 -2.83
C GLU A 19 2.47 24.21 -3.47
N ARG A 20 2.86 25.16 -2.63
CA ARG A 20 3.68 26.30 -3.05
C ARG A 20 5.09 26.03 -2.61
N ARG A 21 6.06 26.23 -3.50
CA ARG A 21 7.48 25.99 -3.24
C ARG A 21 8.27 27.26 -3.46
N ILE A 22 9.36 27.38 -2.74
CA ILE A 22 10.32 28.48 -2.84
C ILE A 22 11.73 27.91 -2.88
N ILE A 23 12.67 28.67 -3.43
CA ILE A 23 14.10 28.38 -3.32
C ILE A 23 14.64 29.19 -2.14
N CYS A 24 15.12 28.50 -1.10
CA CYS A 24 15.71 29.13 0.09
C CYS A 24 17.05 28.48 0.45
N GLY A 25 17.85 29.16 1.28
CA GLY A 25 19.08 28.58 1.81
C GLY A 25 18.77 27.41 2.75
N LYS A 26 19.64 26.40 2.78
CA LYS A 26 19.49 25.23 3.66
C LYS A 26 19.41 25.61 5.15
N SER A 27 20.09 26.68 5.55
CA SER A 27 20.08 27.24 6.91
C SER A 27 18.87 28.15 7.21
N ALA A 28 18.01 28.44 6.23
CA ALA A 28 16.88 29.35 6.42
C ALA A 28 15.85 28.76 7.41
N PRO A 29 15.18 29.59 8.23
CA PRO A 29 14.15 29.15 9.16
C PRO A 29 13.03 28.35 8.46
N LYS A 30 12.44 27.38 9.15
CA LYS A 30 11.34 26.57 8.59
C LYS A 30 10.12 27.40 8.18
N GLU A 31 9.88 28.51 8.88
CA GLU A 31 8.79 29.46 8.62
C GLU A 31 9.02 30.40 7.41
N THR A 32 10.10 30.20 6.66
CA THR A 32 10.41 31.04 5.49
C THR A 32 9.33 30.88 4.43
N LYS A 33 8.69 32.00 4.05
CA LYS A 33 7.63 32.04 3.02
C LYS A 33 8.07 32.71 1.72
N GLU A 34 9.21 33.39 1.73
CA GLU A 34 9.75 34.10 0.57
C GLU A 34 11.04 33.43 0.08
N GLY A 35 11.10 33.13 -1.20
CA GLY A 35 12.29 32.60 -1.84
C GLY A 35 13.34 33.68 -2.08
N ILE A 36 14.62 33.29 -2.13
CA ILE A 36 15.76 34.19 -2.38
C ILE A 36 15.63 34.87 -3.76
N ASN A 37 15.02 34.18 -4.72
CA ASN A 37 14.74 34.69 -6.06
C ASN A 37 13.39 35.40 -6.20
N LYS A 38 12.67 35.61 -5.09
CA LYS A 38 11.33 36.22 -5.03
C LYS A 38 10.26 35.52 -5.89
N LYS A 39 10.49 34.27 -6.32
CA LYS A 39 9.51 33.46 -7.05
C LYS A 39 8.85 32.46 -6.12
N VAL A 40 7.58 32.17 -6.39
CA VAL A 40 6.80 31.11 -5.76
C VAL A 40 6.32 30.15 -6.84
N TYR A 41 6.66 28.89 -6.69
CA TYR A 41 6.38 27.84 -7.65
C TYR A 41 5.19 27.01 -7.20
N ILE A 42 4.17 26.85 -8.06
CA ILE A 42 2.89 26.26 -7.66
C ILE A 42 2.68 24.90 -8.34
N GLY A 43 2.29 23.90 -7.55
CA GLY A 43 1.90 22.58 -8.06
C GLY A 43 3.05 21.79 -8.67
N VAL A 44 2.73 20.83 -9.53
CA VAL A 44 3.73 19.98 -10.22
C VAL A 44 4.52 20.77 -11.28
N PRO A 45 3.91 21.58 -12.15
CA PRO A 45 4.67 22.37 -13.13
C PRO A 45 5.66 23.32 -12.46
N GLY A 46 5.26 23.96 -11.35
CA GLY A 46 6.14 24.82 -10.58
C GLY A 46 7.34 24.06 -10.00
N LEU A 47 7.22 22.79 -9.62
CA LEU A 47 8.37 22.01 -9.17
C LEU A 47 9.44 21.91 -10.26
N TRP A 48 9.04 21.61 -11.49
CA TRP A 48 9.97 21.50 -12.61
C TRP A 48 10.63 22.84 -12.94
N GLU A 49 9.90 23.94 -12.82
CA GLU A 49 10.46 25.29 -12.96
C GLU A 49 11.44 25.62 -11.82
N ALA A 50 11.11 25.25 -10.59
CA ALA A 50 11.98 25.45 -9.43
C ALA A 50 13.29 24.66 -9.58
N GLU A 51 13.22 23.41 -10.07
CA GLU A 51 14.39 22.57 -10.34
C GLU A 51 15.29 23.18 -11.41
N LYS A 52 14.71 23.71 -12.51
CA LYS A 52 15.45 24.40 -13.56
C LYS A 52 16.11 25.67 -13.05
N ASP A 53 15.36 26.51 -12.32
CA ASP A 53 15.87 27.76 -11.77
C ASP A 53 16.98 27.51 -10.73
N LEU A 54 16.81 26.50 -9.85
CA LEU A 54 17.84 26.08 -8.90
C LEU A 54 19.11 25.60 -9.62
N ALA A 55 18.97 24.81 -10.69
CA ALA A 55 20.10 24.31 -11.47
C ALA A 55 20.90 25.42 -12.16
N ALA A 56 20.26 26.54 -12.51
CA ALA A 56 20.88 27.71 -13.14
C ALA A 56 21.58 28.66 -12.14
N MET A 57 21.39 28.48 -10.82
CA MET A 57 22.01 29.34 -9.80
C MET A 57 23.45 28.92 -9.47
N ALA A 58 24.35 29.90 -9.34
CA ALA A 58 25.75 29.66 -9.00
C ALA A 58 25.95 28.98 -7.62
N ASN A 59 25.10 29.32 -6.64
CA ASN A 59 25.19 28.80 -5.26
C ASN A 59 24.25 27.61 -5.00
N LYS A 60 23.93 26.82 -6.03
CA LYS A 60 22.95 25.71 -5.95
C LYS A 60 23.19 24.72 -4.81
N ASN A 61 24.44 24.53 -4.38
CA ASN A 61 24.79 23.58 -3.32
C ASN A 61 24.31 24.03 -1.92
N ASP A 62 24.12 25.32 -1.71
CA ASP A 62 23.66 25.91 -0.43
C ASP A 62 22.14 26.15 -0.42
N LEU A 63 21.49 25.92 -1.54
CA LEU A 63 20.08 26.18 -1.78
C LEU A 63 19.28 24.88 -1.83
N GLU A 64 18.00 24.98 -1.49
CA GLU A 64 17.05 23.88 -1.62
C GLU A 64 15.67 24.39 -2.02
N ILE A 65 14.86 23.52 -2.63
CA ILE A 65 13.45 23.78 -2.90
C ILE A 65 12.68 23.32 -1.66
N ARG A 66 11.97 24.26 -1.02
CA ARG A 66 11.19 23.98 0.17
C ARG A 66 9.72 24.31 -0.06
N VAL A 67 8.83 23.45 0.45
CA VAL A 67 7.38 23.72 0.47
C VAL A 67 7.10 24.80 1.51
N VAL A 68 6.30 25.81 1.13
CA VAL A 68 5.88 26.90 2.00
C VAL A 68 4.95 26.33 3.08
N PRO A 69 5.20 26.61 4.38
CA PRO A 69 4.36 26.16 5.47
C PRO A 69 2.90 26.58 5.30
N GLY A 70 1.98 25.67 5.63
CA GLY A 70 0.53 25.91 5.50
C GLY A 70 -0.02 25.75 4.08
N THR A 71 0.79 25.27 3.13
CA THR A 71 0.32 24.94 1.77
C THR A 71 0.27 23.42 1.56
N GLY A 72 -0.49 22.98 0.56
CA GLY A 72 -0.59 21.55 0.26
C GLY A 72 -1.47 20.74 1.21
N GLY A 73 -2.47 21.34 1.87
CA GLY A 73 -3.45 20.58 2.65
C GLY A 73 -4.21 19.55 1.80
N SER A 74 -4.72 18.51 2.45
CA SER A 74 -5.53 17.46 1.79
C SER A 74 -6.75 17.10 2.61
N LEU A 75 -7.83 16.74 1.92
CA LEU A 75 -8.99 16.07 2.49
C LEU A 75 -9.16 14.72 1.78
N THR A 76 -9.07 13.62 2.53
CA THR A 76 -9.30 12.26 2.02
C THR A 76 -10.70 11.80 2.44
N ALA A 77 -11.49 11.31 1.48
CA ALA A 77 -12.83 10.79 1.75
C ALA A 77 -12.89 9.28 1.49
N LEU A 78 -13.61 8.56 2.36
CA LEU A 78 -13.91 7.14 2.24
C LEU A 78 -15.43 6.95 2.32
N PRO A 79 -16.18 7.16 1.23
CA PRO A 79 -17.62 6.95 1.24
C PRO A 79 -17.95 5.46 1.41
N ILE A 80 -19.00 5.16 2.16
CA ILE A 80 -19.53 3.80 2.35
C ILE A 80 -20.85 3.70 1.60
N ILE A 81 -20.96 2.70 0.72
CA ILE A 81 -22.18 2.39 -0.02
C ILE A 81 -22.56 0.95 0.28
N GLU A 82 -23.80 0.76 0.72
CA GLU A 82 -24.40 -0.56 0.88
C GLU A 82 -24.97 -1.02 -0.47
N THR A 83 -24.61 -2.24 -0.87
CA THR A 83 -25.21 -2.92 -2.04
C THR A 83 -26.23 -3.93 -1.56
N LEU A 84 -27.29 -4.14 -2.35
CA LEU A 84 -28.26 -5.21 -2.11
C LEU A 84 -27.83 -6.44 -2.88
N GLU A 85 -27.81 -7.61 -2.23
CA GLU A 85 -27.49 -8.91 -2.84
C GLU A 85 -26.15 -8.93 -3.61
N GLY A 86 -25.22 -8.04 -3.27
CA GLY A 86 -23.93 -7.93 -3.95
C GLY A 86 -24.00 -7.29 -5.36
N GLU A 87 -25.11 -6.64 -5.72
CA GLU A 87 -25.28 -6.01 -7.03
C GLU A 87 -24.51 -4.69 -7.13
N VAL A 88 -23.30 -4.75 -7.69
CA VAL A 88 -22.44 -3.58 -7.93
C VAL A 88 -22.86 -2.75 -9.14
N SER A 89 -23.65 -3.34 -10.06
CA SER A 89 -24.17 -2.68 -11.27
C SER A 89 -25.40 -1.82 -11.02
N ALA A 90 -25.93 -1.82 -9.80
CA ALA A 90 -27.08 -0.99 -9.44
C ALA A 90 -26.77 0.50 -9.66
N TYR A 91 -27.83 1.28 -9.87
CA TYR A 91 -27.72 2.68 -10.30
C TYR A 91 -26.89 3.56 -9.34
N ILE A 92 -27.13 3.45 -8.02
CA ILE A 92 -26.42 4.26 -7.02
C ILE A 92 -24.94 3.85 -6.86
N PRO A 93 -24.61 2.56 -6.66
CA PRO A 93 -23.21 2.11 -6.65
C PRO A 93 -22.43 2.54 -7.90
N THR A 94 -22.99 2.36 -9.10
CA THR A 94 -22.35 2.73 -10.36
C THR A 94 -22.08 4.25 -10.43
N ASN A 95 -23.01 5.08 -9.95
CA ASN A 95 -22.81 6.53 -9.89
C ASN A 95 -21.62 6.89 -8.98
N VAL A 96 -21.52 6.29 -7.79
CA VAL A 96 -20.43 6.60 -6.85
C VAL A 96 -19.09 6.07 -7.37
N ILE A 97 -19.06 4.87 -7.94
CA ILE A 97 -17.86 4.28 -8.57
C ILE A 97 -17.32 5.17 -9.70
N SER A 98 -18.21 5.82 -10.48
CA SER A 98 -17.75 6.72 -11.54
C SER A 98 -17.12 8.01 -11.02
N ILE A 99 -17.51 8.47 -9.82
CA ILE A 99 -16.97 9.67 -9.16
C ILE A 99 -15.65 9.38 -8.43
N THR A 100 -15.57 8.28 -7.67
CA THR A 100 -14.41 7.99 -6.80
C THR A 100 -13.17 7.52 -7.58
N ASP A 101 -11.99 7.78 -7.03
CA ASP A 101 -10.69 7.34 -7.58
C ASP A 101 -10.36 5.86 -7.31
N GLY A 102 -11.37 5.03 -7.04
CA GLY A 102 -11.21 3.62 -6.72
C GLY A 102 -12.26 3.14 -5.73
N GLN A 103 -12.27 1.82 -5.50
CA GLN A 103 -13.21 1.18 -4.60
C GLN A 103 -12.56 0.00 -3.90
N ILE A 104 -13.00 -0.23 -2.67
CA ILE A 104 -12.77 -1.47 -1.92
C ILE A 104 -14.12 -2.16 -1.84
N TYR A 105 -14.23 -3.31 -2.49
CA TYR A 105 -15.44 -4.12 -2.48
C TYR A 105 -15.34 -5.22 -1.43
N LEU A 106 -16.32 -5.27 -0.53
CA LEU A 106 -16.38 -6.26 0.53
C LEU A 106 -17.45 -7.31 0.19
N GLN A 107 -17.05 -8.58 0.13
CA GLN A 107 -17.97 -9.68 -0.21
C GLN A 107 -18.47 -10.43 1.04
N PRO A 108 -19.79 -10.68 1.14
CA PRO A 108 -20.35 -11.50 2.22
C PRO A 108 -19.75 -12.91 2.29
N ASP A 109 -19.57 -13.58 1.14
CA ASP A 109 -19.08 -14.97 1.09
C ASP A 109 -17.66 -15.10 1.67
N LEU A 110 -16.78 -14.15 1.36
CA LEU A 110 -15.44 -14.08 1.96
C LEU A 110 -15.51 -13.90 3.48
N PHE A 111 -16.41 -13.04 3.95
CA PHE A 111 -16.60 -12.78 5.37
C PHE A 111 -17.06 -14.03 6.14
N PHE A 112 -18.01 -14.78 5.57
CA PHE A 112 -18.52 -16.04 6.14
C PHE A 112 -17.50 -17.19 6.04
N ALA A 113 -16.67 -17.20 5.00
CA ALA A 113 -15.51 -18.10 4.88
C ALA A 113 -14.34 -17.75 5.83
N GLY A 114 -14.49 -16.72 6.68
CA GLY A 114 -13.50 -16.32 7.67
C GLY A 114 -12.34 -15.50 7.10
N VAL A 115 -12.45 -14.97 5.88
CA VAL A 115 -11.54 -13.99 5.31
C VAL A 115 -11.97 -12.60 5.76
N ARG A 116 -11.21 -12.01 6.69
CA ARG A 116 -11.47 -10.70 7.28
C ARG A 116 -10.16 -9.92 7.34
N PRO A 117 -10.02 -8.76 6.69
CA PRO A 117 -11.05 -8.03 5.95
C PRO A 117 -11.46 -8.75 4.64
N ALA A 118 -12.75 -8.69 4.31
CA ALA A 118 -13.38 -9.46 3.23
C ALA A 118 -13.23 -8.79 1.85
N VAL A 119 -12.03 -8.35 1.50
CA VAL A 119 -11.77 -7.57 0.28
C VAL A 119 -11.69 -8.49 -0.94
N ASP A 120 -12.51 -8.22 -1.95
CA ASP A 120 -12.36 -8.83 -3.27
C ASP A 120 -11.26 -8.10 -4.06
N VAL A 121 -10.15 -8.78 -4.33
CA VAL A 121 -8.97 -8.21 -5.01
C VAL A 121 -9.16 -8.00 -6.53
N GLY A 122 -10.11 -8.69 -7.14
CA GLY A 122 -10.42 -8.59 -8.57
C GLY A 122 -11.25 -7.34 -8.87
N ILE A 123 -12.30 -7.11 -8.08
CA ILE A 123 -13.25 -6.00 -8.23
C ILE A 123 -12.69 -4.71 -7.59
N SER A 124 -11.93 -4.81 -6.50
CA SER A 124 -11.34 -3.64 -5.84
C SER A 124 -10.19 -3.05 -6.64
N VAL A 125 -10.19 -1.73 -6.81
CA VAL A 125 -9.15 -1.01 -7.56
C VAL A 125 -8.82 0.32 -6.90
N SER A 126 -7.60 0.80 -7.14
CA SER A 126 -7.22 2.20 -6.89
C SER A 126 -6.73 2.80 -8.20
N ARG A 127 -7.36 3.90 -8.65
CA ARG A 127 -6.95 4.65 -9.84
C ARG A 127 -5.70 5.50 -9.58
N VAL A 128 -5.41 5.84 -8.33
CA VAL A 128 -4.14 6.48 -7.92
C VAL A 128 -2.97 5.49 -8.00
N GLY A 129 -3.23 4.22 -7.68
CA GLY A 129 -2.27 3.12 -7.80
C GLY A 129 -1.05 3.29 -6.89
N GLY A 130 0.10 2.79 -7.33
CA GLY A 130 1.34 2.77 -6.54
C GLY A 130 1.95 4.15 -6.22
N LYS A 131 1.35 5.26 -6.66
CA LYS A 131 1.76 6.62 -6.25
C LYS A 131 1.37 6.94 -4.81
N ALA A 132 0.36 6.24 -4.26
CA ALA A 132 -0.08 6.38 -2.88
C ALA A 132 0.73 5.51 -1.88
N GLN A 133 1.62 4.66 -2.38
CA GLN A 133 2.40 3.73 -1.56
C GLN A 133 3.82 4.27 -1.32
N ASN A 134 4.40 3.95 -0.17
CA ASN A 134 5.84 4.12 0.02
C ASN A 134 6.62 3.17 -0.90
N LYS A 135 7.91 3.44 -1.12
CA LYS A 135 8.71 2.69 -2.09
C LYS A 135 8.84 1.20 -1.71
N ALA A 136 8.97 0.91 -0.41
CA ALA A 136 9.03 -0.46 0.09
C ALA A 136 7.74 -1.26 -0.23
N MET A 137 6.57 -0.73 0.13
CA MET A 137 5.28 -1.36 -0.15
C MET A 137 5.06 -1.52 -1.65
N LYS A 138 5.37 -0.50 -2.45
CA LYS A 138 5.25 -0.57 -3.90
C LYS A 138 6.10 -1.69 -4.51
N LYS A 139 7.33 -1.88 -4.02
CA LYS A 139 8.24 -2.92 -4.49
C LYS A 139 7.69 -4.31 -4.19
N ILE A 140 7.16 -4.52 -2.97
CA ILE A 140 6.73 -5.86 -2.54
C ILE A 140 5.31 -6.22 -2.98
N ALA A 141 4.39 -5.25 -3.02
CA ALA A 141 3.00 -5.47 -3.41
C ALA A 141 2.76 -5.38 -4.93
N GLY A 142 3.81 -5.13 -5.72
CA GLY A 142 3.71 -4.92 -7.16
C GLY A 142 3.11 -6.10 -7.93
N SER A 143 3.50 -7.33 -7.60
CA SER A 143 2.92 -8.55 -8.18
C SER A 143 1.73 -9.08 -7.38
N LEU A 144 1.62 -8.73 -6.09
CA LEU A 144 0.67 -9.33 -5.15
C LEU A 144 -0.77 -9.37 -5.66
N ARG A 145 -1.24 -8.27 -6.28
CA ARG A 145 -2.61 -8.23 -6.83
C ARG A 145 -2.79 -9.23 -7.97
N LEU A 146 -1.81 -9.33 -8.88
CA LEU A 146 -1.86 -10.27 -10.00
C LEU A 146 -1.76 -11.70 -9.49
N ASP A 147 -0.90 -11.95 -8.51
CA ASP A 147 -0.71 -13.26 -7.90
C ASP A 147 -2.00 -13.75 -7.21
N LEU A 148 -2.69 -12.86 -6.48
CA LEU A 148 -3.97 -13.17 -5.83
C LEU A 148 -5.13 -13.33 -6.83
N ALA A 149 -5.14 -12.55 -7.91
CA ALA A 149 -6.13 -12.71 -8.98
C ALA A 149 -5.97 -14.06 -9.68
N ALA A 150 -4.74 -14.42 -10.07
CA ALA A 150 -4.43 -15.72 -10.66
C ALA A 150 -4.74 -16.87 -9.68
N PHE A 151 -4.45 -16.69 -8.39
CA PHE A 151 -4.83 -17.67 -7.35
C PHE A 151 -6.34 -17.93 -7.33
N ARG A 152 -7.20 -16.90 -7.45
CA ARG A 152 -8.66 -17.09 -7.46
C ARG A 152 -9.16 -17.86 -8.67
N GLU A 153 -8.57 -17.60 -9.83
CA GLU A 153 -8.87 -18.37 -11.05
C GLU A 153 -8.45 -19.84 -10.89
N LEU A 154 -7.27 -20.08 -10.33
CA LEU A 154 -6.76 -21.43 -10.06
C LEU A 154 -7.58 -22.15 -8.99
N GLU A 155 -8.03 -21.46 -7.95
CA GLU A 155 -8.88 -22.01 -6.89
C GLU A 155 -10.22 -22.50 -7.46
N ALA A 156 -10.84 -21.72 -8.34
CA ALA A 156 -12.07 -22.12 -9.03
C ALA A 156 -11.84 -23.33 -9.95
N PHE A 157 -10.71 -23.38 -10.67
CA PHE A 157 -10.36 -24.51 -11.53
C PHE A 157 -10.09 -25.79 -10.72
N ALA A 158 -9.37 -25.68 -9.60
CA ALA A 158 -9.09 -26.80 -8.71
C ALA A 158 -10.38 -27.44 -8.14
N GLN A 159 -11.43 -26.65 -7.90
CA GLN A 159 -12.74 -27.16 -7.45
C GLN A 159 -13.46 -28.02 -8.50
N LEU A 160 -13.10 -27.90 -9.78
CA LEU A 160 -13.66 -28.72 -10.86
C LEU A 160 -13.02 -30.12 -10.94
N GLY A 161 -12.08 -30.45 -10.04
CA GLY A 161 -11.52 -31.79 -9.89
C GLY A 161 -10.42 -32.15 -10.90
N THR A 162 -9.84 -31.15 -11.58
CA THR A 162 -8.76 -31.34 -12.54
C THR A 162 -7.41 -31.52 -11.83
N GLU A 163 -6.59 -32.47 -12.29
CA GLU A 163 -5.22 -32.61 -11.83
C GLU A 163 -4.40 -31.37 -12.20
N LEU A 164 -3.70 -30.81 -11.22
CA LEU A 164 -2.81 -29.67 -11.38
C LEU A 164 -1.37 -30.19 -11.50
N ASP A 165 -0.59 -29.59 -12.41
CA ASP A 165 0.84 -29.83 -12.44
C ASP A 165 1.52 -29.26 -11.16
N PRO A 166 2.72 -29.74 -10.80
CA PRO A 166 3.39 -29.34 -9.56
C PRO A 166 3.62 -27.83 -9.41
N ALA A 167 3.83 -27.09 -10.51
CA ALA A 167 4.05 -25.65 -10.44
C ALA A 167 2.74 -24.92 -10.11
N THR A 168 1.64 -25.33 -10.74
CA THR A 168 0.30 -24.79 -10.47
C THR A 168 -0.17 -25.12 -9.05
N GLN A 169 0.11 -26.32 -8.56
CA GLN A 169 -0.16 -26.70 -7.17
C GLN A 169 0.61 -25.81 -6.18
N ALA A 170 1.90 -25.56 -6.42
CA ALA A 170 2.70 -24.69 -5.57
C ALA A 170 2.19 -23.23 -5.56
N GLN A 171 1.71 -22.74 -6.70
CA GLN A 171 1.09 -21.42 -6.80
C GLN A 171 -0.22 -21.34 -6.00
N LEU A 172 -1.07 -22.37 -6.10
CA LEU A 172 -2.31 -22.48 -5.34
C LEU A 172 -2.03 -22.52 -3.83
N ASP A 173 -1.07 -23.34 -3.40
CA ASP A 173 -0.65 -23.48 -2.01
C ASP A 173 -0.07 -22.18 -1.42
N ARG A 174 0.70 -21.43 -2.20
CA ARG A 174 1.17 -20.11 -1.80
C ARG A 174 0.00 -19.13 -1.67
N GLY A 175 -0.95 -19.15 -2.61
CA GLY A 175 -2.12 -18.28 -2.59
C GLY A 175 -2.97 -18.46 -1.33
N TYR A 176 -3.22 -19.71 -0.89
CA TYR A 176 -3.91 -19.96 0.38
C TYR A 176 -3.20 -19.33 1.59
N ARG A 177 -1.86 -19.40 1.63
CA ARG A 177 -1.06 -18.80 2.70
C ARG A 177 -1.05 -17.27 2.62
N MET A 178 -1.02 -16.72 1.41
CA MET A 178 -1.17 -15.27 1.22
C MET A 178 -2.51 -14.77 1.71
N VAL A 179 -3.61 -15.49 1.46
CA VAL A 179 -4.92 -15.16 2.01
C VAL A 179 -4.89 -15.15 3.54
N GLU A 180 -4.25 -16.14 4.17
CA GLU A 180 -4.10 -16.17 5.65
C GLU A 180 -3.28 -14.99 6.20
N ILE A 181 -2.16 -14.63 5.55
CA ILE A 181 -1.32 -13.47 5.94
C ILE A 181 -2.13 -12.16 5.84
N LEU A 182 -3.02 -12.04 4.85
CA LEU A 182 -3.83 -10.84 4.68
C LEU A 182 -5.05 -10.78 5.62
N LYS A 183 -5.32 -11.82 6.40
CA LYS A 183 -6.38 -11.78 7.41
C LYS A 183 -5.93 -10.98 8.61
N GLN A 184 -6.68 -9.96 8.96
CA GLN A 184 -6.39 -9.06 10.08
C GLN A 184 -7.60 -8.90 11.01
N PRO A 185 -7.42 -9.05 12.33
CA PRO A 185 -8.49 -8.79 13.29
C PRO A 185 -8.81 -7.28 13.39
N GLN A 186 -10.04 -6.97 13.79
CA GLN A 186 -10.47 -5.59 14.02
C GLN A 186 -9.68 -4.96 15.19
N TYR A 187 -9.46 -3.65 15.12
CA TYR A 187 -8.78 -2.84 16.14
C TYR A 187 -7.30 -3.17 16.36
N GLN A 188 -6.66 -3.89 15.44
CA GLN A 188 -5.23 -4.19 15.49
C GLN A 188 -4.55 -3.71 14.20
N PRO A 189 -4.50 -2.39 13.93
CA PRO A 189 -3.79 -1.85 12.78
C PRO A 189 -2.29 -2.20 12.87
N LEU A 190 -1.67 -2.52 11.74
CA LEU A 190 -0.24 -2.82 11.64
C LEU A 190 0.51 -1.58 11.14
N ASP A 191 1.73 -1.36 11.61
CA ASP A 191 2.65 -0.39 11.00
C ASP A 191 2.93 -0.79 9.54
N VAL A 192 3.19 0.20 8.67
CA VAL A 192 3.49 -0.08 7.26
C VAL A 192 4.72 -0.98 7.13
N SER A 193 5.70 -0.83 8.01
CA SER A 193 6.91 -1.65 8.04
C SER A 193 6.60 -3.10 8.40
N ASP A 194 5.70 -3.32 9.38
CA ASP A 194 5.22 -4.67 9.74
C ASP A 194 4.46 -5.32 8.58
N GLN A 195 3.60 -4.56 7.89
CA GLN A 195 2.89 -5.05 6.71
C GLN A 195 3.86 -5.46 5.60
N VAL A 196 4.90 -4.65 5.35
CA VAL A 196 5.94 -4.97 4.36
C VAL A 196 6.65 -6.27 4.73
N LEU A 197 7.00 -6.47 6.01
CA LEU A 197 7.69 -7.69 6.48
C LEU A 197 6.79 -8.94 6.35
N ALA A 198 5.52 -8.84 6.73
CA ALA A 198 4.55 -9.92 6.61
C ALA A 198 4.33 -10.33 5.14
N ILE A 199 4.08 -9.36 4.26
CA ILE A 199 3.91 -9.59 2.82
C ILE A 199 5.21 -10.12 2.22
N PHE A 200 6.37 -9.60 2.63
CA PHE A 200 7.67 -10.08 2.16
C PHE A 200 7.88 -11.57 2.44
N ALA A 201 7.50 -12.04 3.64
CA ALA A 201 7.61 -13.43 4.01
C ALA A 201 6.74 -14.33 3.11
N GLY A 202 5.52 -13.89 2.80
CA GLY A 202 4.61 -14.61 1.92
C GLY A 202 5.06 -14.64 0.45
N VAL A 203 5.33 -13.47 -0.14
CA VAL A 203 5.68 -13.33 -1.56
C VAL A 203 6.99 -14.06 -1.91
N ASN A 204 7.97 -14.06 -1.01
CA ASN A 204 9.25 -14.74 -1.22
C ASN A 204 9.25 -16.23 -0.84
N GLY A 205 8.08 -16.81 -0.54
CA GLY A 205 7.93 -18.24 -0.25
C GLY A 205 8.46 -18.69 1.11
N PHE A 206 8.70 -17.77 2.05
CA PHE A 206 9.13 -18.16 3.39
C PHE A 206 8.02 -18.83 4.21
N ALA A 207 6.77 -18.66 3.80
CA ALA A 207 5.60 -19.31 4.39
C ALA A 207 5.21 -20.63 3.71
N ASP A 208 5.78 -20.98 2.55
CA ASP A 208 5.33 -22.11 1.71
C ASP A 208 5.36 -23.47 2.46
N ASP A 209 6.32 -23.63 3.38
CA ASP A 209 6.51 -24.82 4.20
C ASP A 209 5.79 -24.77 5.56
N ILE A 210 4.97 -23.74 5.80
CA ILE A 210 4.16 -23.56 7.01
C ILE A 210 2.75 -24.11 6.75
N PRO A 211 2.20 -24.96 7.65
CA PRO A 211 0.80 -25.39 7.54
C PRO A 211 -0.16 -24.19 7.57
N ILE A 212 -1.22 -24.21 6.75
CA ILE A 212 -2.18 -23.09 6.62
C ILE A 212 -2.72 -22.64 7.99
N SER A 213 -3.08 -23.58 8.87
CA SER A 213 -3.57 -23.32 10.23
C SER A 213 -2.59 -22.59 11.15
N ARG A 214 -1.30 -22.57 10.78
CA ARG A 214 -0.20 -21.99 11.56
C ARG A 214 0.33 -20.69 10.94
N VAL A 215 -0.13 -20.29 9.76
CA VAL A 215 0.37 -19.10 9.05
C VAL A 215 0.17 -17.82 9.87
N ARG A 216 -0.98 -17.63 10.51
CA ARG A 216 -1.23 -16.44 11.34
C ARG A 216 -0.38 -16.42 12.61
N ALA A 217 -0.05 -17.60 13.15
CA ALA A 217 0.90 -17.70 14.26
C ALA A 217 2.32 -17.37 13.79
N PHE A 218 2.72 -17.90 12.62
CA PHE A 218 3.99 -17.59 11.98
C PHE A 218 4.16 -16.08 11.75
N GLU A 219 3.16 -15.41 11.19
CA GLU A 219 3.19 -13.96 10.95
C GLU A 219 3.38 -13.18 12.25
N ARG A 220 2.52 -13.41 13.25
CA ARG A 220 2.59 -12.72 14.55
C ARG A 220 3.94 -12.95 15.25
N ASP A 221 4.39 -14.20 15.27
CA ASP A 221 5.62 -14.57 15.98
C ASP A 221 6.86 -14.07 15.22
N LEU A 222 6.81 -14.00 13.88
CA LEU A 222 7.85 -13.37 13.05
C LEU A 222 7.97 -11.88 13.35
N LEU A 223 6.85 -11.16 13.35
CA LEU A 223 6.86 -9.73 13.66
C LEU A 223 7.41 -9.50 15.06
N LYS A 224 6.94 -10.27 16.05
CA LYS A 224 7.47 -10.21 17.42
C LYS A 224 8.98 -10.46 17.47
N PHE A 225 9.47 -11.48 16.76
CA PHE A 225 10.90 -11.77 16.69
C PHE A 225 11.69 -10.60 16.10
N ILE A 226 11.21 -9.98 15.02
CA ILE A 226 11.89 -8.83 14.41
C ILE A 226 11.96 -7.66 15.39
N HIS A 227 10.86 -7.34 16.07
CA HIS A 227 10.84 -6.28 17.08
C HIS A 227 11.80 -6.54 18.25
N GLU A 228 11.90 -7.78 18.73
CA GLU A 228 12.71 -8.13 19.91
C GLU A 228 14.19 -8.41 19.60
N LYS A 229 14.49 -9.02 18.45
CA LYS A 229 15.82 -9.54 18.10
C LYS A 229 16.49 -8.79 16.97
N ARG A 230 15.71 -8.21 16.06
CA ARG A 230 16.21 -7.49 14.88
C ARG A 230 15.64 -6.07 14.75
N PRO A 231 15.70 -5.24 15.82
CA PRO A 231 15.21 -3.87 15.76
C PRO A 231 16.00 -3.01 14.74
N ASP A 232 17.22 -3.43 14.38
CA ASP A 232 18.00 -2.86 13.30
C ASP A 232 17.27 -2.90 11.96
N VAL A 233 16.62 -4.03 11.65
CA VAL A 233 15.89 -4.23 10.39
C VAL A 233 14.63 -3.38 10.37
N PHE A 234 13.88 -3.37 11.47
CA PHE A 234 12.66 -2.58 11.58
C PHE A 234 12.95 -1.08 11.49
N GLY A 235 13.94 -0.58 12.25
CA GLY A 235 14.33 0.83 12.24
C GLY A 235 14.83 1.29 10.87
N GLU A 236 15.67 0.48 10.20
CA GLU A 236 16.16 0.81 8.86
C GLU A 236 15.02 0.86 7.82
N LEU A 237 14.05 -0.04 7.91
CA LEU A 237 12.87 -0.05 7.02
C LEU A 237 11.97 1.16 7.27
N GLN A 238 11.76 1.53 8.53
CA GLN A 238 10.94 2.67 8.92
C GLN A 238 11.56 4.01 8.49
N GLU A 239 12.87 4.17 8.63
CA GLU A 239 13.59 5.39 8.25
C GLU A 239 13.69 5.56 6.73
N LYS A 240 14.09 4.50 6.01
CA LYS A 240 14.32 4.58 4.56
C LYS A 240 13.02 4.50 3.76
N ALA A 241 11.99 3.83 4.28
CA ALA A 241 10.74 3.52 3.58
C ALA A 241 10.96 2.89 2.18
N GLU A 242 12.10 2.23 1.98
CA GLU A 242 12.59 1.70 0.72
C GLU A 242 13.35 0.38 0.96
N LEU A 243 13.06 -0.64 0.14
CA LEU A 243 13.73 -1.94 0.19
C LEU A 243 14.98 -1.93 -0.69
N THR A 244 16.11 -1.49 -0.12
CA THR A 244 17.43 -1.61 -0.76
C THR A 244 17.86 -3.09 -0.84
N LYS A 245 18.89 -3.40 -1.64
CA LYS A 245 19.42 -4.77 -1.74
C LYS A 245 19.96 -5.27 -0.38
N GLU A 246 20.66 -4.41 0.33
CA GLU A 246 21.20 -4.72 1.66
C GLU A 246 20.08 -5.01 2.68
N LEU A 247 19.03 -4.19 2.69
CA LEU A 247 17.90 -4.40 3.60
C LEU A 247 17.12 -5.66 3.25
N ASP A 248 16.93 -5.96 1.96
CA ASP A 248 16.33 -7.21 1.48
C ASP A 248 17.10 -8.43 2.02
N GLU A 249 18.42 -8.44 1.89
CA GLU A 249 19.29 -9.51 2.40
C GLU A 249 19.20 -9.64 3.93
N LYS A 250 19.19 -8.51 4.66
CA LYS A 250 19.01 -8.51 6.12
C LYS A 250 17.66 -9.08 6.53
N ILE A 251 16.57 -8.72 5.84
CA ILE A 251 15.22 -9.26 6.10
C ILE A 251 15.21 -10.77 5.84
N ARG A 252 15.78 -11.23 4.72
CA ARG A 252 15.88 -12.68 4.43
C ARG A 252 16.66 -13.42 5.50
N ALA A 253 17.76 -12.85 5.98
CA ALA A 253 18.55 -13.45 7.06
C ALA A 253 17.75 -13.52 8.37
N ALA A 254 17.05 -12.44 8.73
CA ALA A 254 16.20 -12.39 9.92
C ALA A 254 15.07 -13.43 9.87
N ILE A 255 14.38 -13.57 8.73
CA ILE A 255 13.31 -14.56 8.57
C ILE A 255 13.88 -15.99 8.64
N LYS A 256 15.05 -16.24 8.01
CA LYS A 256 15.70 -17.56 8.09
C LYS A 256 16.09 -17.91 9.52
N GLU A 257 16.64 -16.95 10.27
CA GLU A 257 16.97 -17.10 11.69
C GLU A 257 15.71 -17.44 12.50
N PHE A 258 14.64 -16.66 12.35
CA PHE A 258 13.36 -16.91 13.00
C PHE A 258 12.83 -18.33 12.70
N LYS A 259 12.87 -18.75 11.43
CA LYS A 259 12.39 -20.07 11.00
C LYS A 259 13.11 -21.24 11.67
N THR A 260 14.36 -21.07 12.12
CA THR A 260 15.05 -22.12 12.90
C THR A 260 14.45 -22.32 14.29
N THR A 261 13.81 -21.27 14.83
CA THR A 261 13.19 -21.27 16.16
C THR A 261 11.69 -21.55 16.11
N PHE A 262 11.03 -21.28 14.97
CA PHE A 262 9.61 -21.48 14.80
C PHE A 262 9.26 -22.97 14.68
N LYS A 263 8.46 -23.46 15.62
CA LYS A 263 7.88 -24.81 15.55
C LYS A 263 6.67 -24.77 14.63
N LYS A 264 6.81 -25.41 13.46
CA LYS A 264 5.75 -25.56 12.47
C LYS A 264 4.52 -26.21 13.08
#